data_AF-A0A936LM73-F1
#
_entry.id   AF-A0A936LM73-F1
#
_cell.length_a   1.000
_cell.length_b   1.000
_cell.length_c   1.000
_cell.angle_alpha   90.00
_cell.angle_beta   90.00
_cell.angle_gamma   90.00
#
_symmetry.space_group_name_H-M   'P 1'
#
loop_
_entity.id
_entity.type
_entity.pdbx_description
1 polymer ?
#
loop_
_entity_poly.entity_id
_entity_poly.type
_entity_poly.pdbx_seq_one_letter_code
_entity_poly.pdbx_strand_id
1 'polypeptide(L)'
;MPCIMGIVNVTPDSFSDGGAFLRADDAVAHGLRLLQEGADILDIGGQSTRPPGADYGSGSQAVTRRRIAAVMVPVIEGILRNRPDAIISIDTMKPDVAAAAVAAGAAIINDVSRPA
;
A
#
# COMPACT_ATOMS: atom_id res chain seq x y z
N MET A 1 4.39 -11.89 22.63
CA MET A 1 4.38 -10.41 22.56
C MET A 1 3.56 -10.02 21.33
N PRO A 2 2.89 -8.85 21.31
CA PRO A 2 2.18 -8.39 20.12
C PRO A 2 3.16 -8.11 18.97
N CYS A 3 2.72 -8.26 17.73
CA CYS A 3 3.45 -7.81 16.54
C CYS A 3 2.99 -6.40 16.16
N ILE A 4 3.92 -5.57 15.68
CA ILE A 4 3.66 -4.21 15.23
C ILE A 4 3.61 -4.16 13.70
N MET A 5 2.51 -3.60 13.19
CA MET A 5 2.29 -3.42 11.75
C MET A 5 2.45 -1.94 11.38
N GLY A 6 3.45 -1.62 10.57
CA GLY A 6 3.70 -0.28 10.06
C GLY A 6 2.91 -0.02 8.77
N ILE A 7 2.23 1.12 8.69
CA ILE A 7 1.36 1.46 7.54
C ILE A 7 2.15 2.24 6.48
N VAL A 8 2.09 1.80 5.22
CA VAL A 8 2.68 2.48 4.07
C VAL A 8 1.60 2.80 3.04
N ASN A 9 1.14 4.05 3.04
CA ASN A 9 0.12 4.52 2.11
C ASN A 9 0.73 5.07 0.83
N VAL A 10 0.36 4.47 -0.30
CA VAL A 10 0.84 4.88 -1.63
C VAL A 10 -0.30 5.49 -2.43
N THR A 11 -0.03 6.60 -3.13
CA THR A 11 -1.01 7.22 -4.03
C THR A 11 -0.64 6.99 -5.49
N PRO A 12 -1.60 6.56 -6.33
CA PRO A 12 -1.42 6.52 -7.77
C PRO A 12 -1.54 7.88 -8.46
N ASP A 13 -2.07 8.88 -7.75
CA ASP A 13 -2.25 10.23 -8.26
C ASP A 13 -1.20 11.16 -7.67
N SER A 14 -0.63 12.03 -8.51
CA SER A 14 0.29 13.10 -8.12
C SER A 14 -0.39 14.21 -7.30
N PHE A 15 -1.62 14.00 -6.83
CA PHE A 15 -2.38 14.98 -6.06
C PHE A 15 -2.01 14.90 -4.58
N SER A 16 -1.21 15.88 -4.18
CA SER A 16 -0.94 16.29 -2.80
C SER A 16 -2.19 16.95 -2.20
N ASP A 17 -3.23 16.15 -1.87
CA ASP A 17 -4.38 16.63 -1.10
C ASP A 17 -4.09 16.52 0.41
N GLY A 18 -3.01 17.16 0.90
CA GLY A 18 -2.75 17.31 2.35
C GLY A 18 -2.62 16.03 3.20
N GLY A 19 -2.64 14.84 2.59
CA GLY A 19 -2.49 13.54 3.23
C GLY A 19 -1.14 12.89 2.93
N ALA A 20 -0.63 12.12 3.88
CA ALA A 20 0.68 11.45 3.86
C ALA A 20 0.76 10.31 2.84
N PHE A 21 0.63 10.61 1.55
CA PHE A 21 0.80 9.65 0.48
C PHE A 21 2.16 9.83 -0.18
N LEU A 22 2.85 8.72 -0.42
CA LEU A 22 4.23 8.71 -0.88
C LEU A 22 4.32 8.24 -2.34
N ARG A 23 5.28 8.82 -3.10
CA ARG A 23 5.71 8.24 -4.39
C ARG A 23 6.41 6.91 -4.12
N ALA A 24 6.58 6.06 -5.13
CA ALA A 24 7.14 4.73 -4.94
C ALA A 24 8.47 4.73 -4.16
N ASP A 25 9.43 5.58 -4.54
CA ASP A 25 10.73 5.67 -3.84
C ASP A 25 10.58 6.17 -2.40
N ASP A 26 9.73 7.17 -2.18
CA ASP A 26 9.45 7.71 -0.85
C ASP A 26 8.76 6.65 0.04
N ALA A 27 7.88 5.84 -0.54
CA ALA A 27 7.17 4.76 0.14
C ALA A 27 8.12 3.63 0.53
N VAL A 28 9.08 3.30 -0.34
CA VAL A 28 10.16 2.36 -0.02
C VAL A 28 10.99 2.90 1.14
N ALA A 29 11.44 4.15 1.08
CA ALA A 29 12.22 4.77 2.14
C ALA A 29 11.44 4.80 3.47
N HIS A 30 10.15 5.11 3.43
CA HIS A 30 9.28 5.07 4.59
C HIS A 30 9.13 3.66 5.17
N GLY A 31 8.88 2.65 4.35
CA GLY A 31 8.76 1.25 4.77
C GLY A 31 10.05 0.75 5.42
N LEU A 32 11.21 1.06 4.82
CA LEU A 32 12.51 0.71 5.40
C LEU A 32 12.76 1.39 6.75
N ARG A 33 12.37 2.66 6.89
CA ARG A 33 12.45 3.36 8.16
C ARG A 33 11.52 2.75 9.22
N LEU A 34 10.30 2.36 8.87
CA LEU A 34 9.39 1.67 9.80
C LEU A 34 9.98 0.34 10.29
N LEU A 35 10.62 -0.43 9.40
CA LEU A 35 11.34 -1.65 9.80
C LEU A 35 12.51 -1.35 10.73
N GLN A 36 13.22 -0.23 10.55
CA GLN A 36 14.28 0.22 11.46
C GLN A 36 13.74 0.67 12.82
N GLU A 37 12.55 1.27 12.85
CA GLU A 37 11.84 1.70 14.06
C GLU A 37 11.20 0.51 14.82
N GLY A 38 11.24 -0.70 14.27
CA GLY A 38 10.80 -1.94 14.93
C GLY A 38 9.46 -2.49 14.48
N ALA A 39 8.95 -2.09 13.31
CA ALA A 39 7.80 -2.77 12.70
C ALA A 39 8.16 -4.22 12.32
N ASP A 40 7.31 -5.17 12.70
CA ASP A 40 7.45 -6.59 12.34
C ASP A 40 6.86 -6.86 10.94
N ILE A 41 5.81 -6.12 10.58
CA ILE A 41 5.08 -6.25 9.32
C ILE A 41 4.88 -4.87 8.71
N LEU A 42 4.95 -4.75 7.39
CA LEU A 42 4.52 -3.55 6.68
C LEU A 42 3.19 -3.81 5.98
N ASP A 43 2.20 -2.93 6.14
CA ASP A 43 0.92 -2.99 5.43
C ASP A 43 0.87 -1.90 4.36
N ILE A 44 0.88 -2.31 3.10
CA ILE A 44 0.95 -1.41 1.95
C ILE A 44 -0.44 -1.24 1.35
N GLY A 45 -0.96 -0.02 1.41
CA GLY A 45 -2.28 0.35 0.90
C GLY A 45 -2.19 1.32 -0.28
N GLY A 46 -2.76 0.95 -1.42
CA GLY A 46 -2.79 1.79 -2.63
C GLY A 46 -4.10 2.53 -2.89
N GLN A 47 -5.05 2.48 -1.94
CA GLN A 47 -6.29 3.21 -2.03
C GLN A 47 -6.24 4.45 -1.13
N SER A 48 -6.58 5.59 -1.72
CA SER A 48 -7.12 6.69 -0.95
C SER A 48 -8.47 6.22 -0.40
N THR A 49 -8.51 5.90 0.89
CA THR A 49 -9.76 5.90 1.65
C THR A 49 -10.21 7.35 1.77
N ARG A 50 -10.75 7.93 0.68
CA ARG A 50 -11.51 9.17 0.80
C ARG A 50 -12.75 8.86 1.64
N PRO A 51 -13.06 9.67 2.67
CA PRO A 51 -14.21 9.42 3.54
C PRO A 51 -15.50 9.25 2.72
N PRO A 52 -16.41 8.35 3.13
CA PRO A 52 -17.74 8.28 2.55
C PRO A 52 -18.39 9.67 2.62
N GLY A 53 -18.82 10.22 1.48
CA GLY A 53 -19.50 11.53 1.38
C GLY A 53 -18.65 12.70 0.88
N ALA A 54 -17.37 12.51 0.56
CA ALA A 54 -16.60 13.52 -0.17
C ALA A 54 -17.08 13.61 -1.63
N ASP A 55 -17.40 14.82 -2.09
CA ASP A 55 -18.00 15.09 -3.39
C ASP A 55 -17.06 14.67 -4.53
N TYR A 56 -17.51 13.69 -5.31
CA TYR A 56 -16.80 13.19 -6.49
C TYR A 56 -17.05 14.16 -7.64
N GLY A 57 -16.36 15.30 -7.66
CA GLY A 57 -16.35 16.16 -8.84
C GLY A 57 -16.15 15.30 -10.10
N SER A 58 -16.85 15.63 -11.19
CA SER A 58 -16.97 14.83 -12.42
C SER A 58 -15.65 14.45 -13.12
N GLY A 59 -14.50 14.86 -12.58
CA GLY A 59 -13.14 14.49 -13.00
C GLY A 59 -12.40 13.47 -12.11
N SER A 60 -13.02 12.93 -11.05
CA SER A 60 -12.43 11.84 -10.24
C SER A 60 -12.44 10.54 -11.05
N GLN A 61 -11.50 10.38 -11.97
CA GLN A 61 -11.27 9.11 -12.66
C GLN A 61 -11.10 8.03 -11.61
N ALA A 62 -11.98 7.03 -11.61
CA ALA A 62 -11.80 5.84 -10.82
C ALA A 62 -10.40 5.29 -11.12
N VAL A 63 -9.49 5.37 -10.14
CA VAL A 63 -8.14 4.86 -10.30
C VAL A 63 -8.25 3.39 -10.67
N THR A 64 -7.78 3.05 -11.86
CA THR A 64 -7.89 1.68 -12.37
C THR A 64 -7.12 0.71 -11.49
N ARG A 65 -7.60 -0.53 -11.35
CA ARG A 65 -6.90 -1.61 -10.63
C ARG A 65 -5.45 -1.75 -11.09
N ARG A 66 -5.23 -1.61 -12.41
CA ARG A 66 -3.91 -1.61 -13.04
C ARG A 66 -2.99 -0.52 -12.50
N ARG A 67 -3.51 0.70 -12.30
CA ARG A 67 -2.72 1.83 -11.78
C ARG A 67 -2.37 1.65 -10.31
N ILE A 68 -3.28 1.09 -9.52
CA ILE A 68 -3.00 0.73 -8.11
C ILE A 68 -1.86 -0.30 -8.04
N ALA A 69 -1.99 -1.40 -8.79
CA ALA A 69 -0.95 -2.43 -8.85
C ALA A 69 0.40 -1.87 -9.35
N ALA A 70 0.39 -1.02 -10.37
CA ALA A 70 1.60 -0.41 -10.93
C ALA A 70 2.37 0.49 -9.94
N VAL A 71 1.72 0.93 -8.85
CA VAL A 71 2.36 1.75 -7.81
C VAL A 71 2.76 0.90 -6.62
N MET A 72 1.94 -0.09 -6.23
CA MET A 72 2.26 -0.98 -5.11
C MET A 72 3.41 -1.94 -5.44
N VAL A 73 3.46 -2.50 -6.64
CA VAL A 73 4.47 -3.50 -7.02
C VAL A 73 5.90 -2.96 -6.87
N PRO A 74 6.26 -1.79 -7.43
CA PRO A 74 7.61 -1.23 -7.24
C PRO A 74 7.98 -0.99 -5.77
N VAL A 75 7.01 -0.70 -4.91
CA VAL A 75 7.23 -0.49 -3.47
C VAL A 75 7.52 -1.81 -2.77
N ILE A 76 6.72 -2.85 -3.04
CA ILE A 76 6.92 -4.20 -2.51
C ILE A 76 8.32 -4.69 -2.90
N GLU A 77 8.65 -4.65 -4.19
CA GLU A 77 9.94 -5.10 -4.68
C GLU A 77 11.09 -4.25 -4.13
N GLY A 78 10.90 -2.93 -4.04
CA GLY A 78 11.91 -2.01 -3.51
C GLY A 78 12.25 -2.28 -2.05
N ILE A 79 11.25 -2.57 -1.23
CA ILE A 79 11.45 -2.96 0.16
C ILE A 79 12.17 -4.32 0.22
N LEU A 80 11.68 -5.33 -0.49
CA LEU A 80 12.26 -6.68 -0.45
C LEU A 80 13.69 -6.74 -1.01
N ARG A 81 14.03 -5.89 -1.98
CA ARG A 81 15.42 -5.74 -2.46
C ARG A 81 16.38 -5.27 -1.36
N ASN A 82 15.92 -4.40 -0.46
CA ASN A 82 16.74 -3.83 0.61
C ASN A 82 16.65 -4.63 1.92
N ARG A 83 15.51 -5.29 2.16
CA ARG A 83 15.21 -6.11 3.33
C ARG A 83 14.47 -7.39 2.90
N PRO A 84 15.21 -8.40 2.41
CA PRO A 84 14.61 -9.65 1.90
C PRO A 84 13.82 -10.45 2.93
N ASP A 85 14.04 -10.17 4.22
CA ASP A 85 13.40 -10.78 5.38
C ASP A 85 12.09 -10.07 5.78
N ALA A 86 11.76 -8.92 5.18
CA ALA A 86 10.58 -8.15 5.54
C ALA A 86 9.28 -8.90 5.24
N ILE A 87 8.36 -8.92 6.20
CA ILE A 87 7.00 -9.45 6.01
C ILE A 87 6.12 -8.31 5.50
N ILE A 88 5.55 -8.49 4.31
CA ILE A 88 4.70 -7.49 3.66
C ILE A 88 3.26 -7.99 3.58
N SER A 89 2.37 -7.20 4.16
CA SER A 89 0.92 -7.23 3.99
C SER A 89 0.50 -6.21 2.94
N ILE A 90 -0.59 -6.51 2.23
CA ILE A 90 -1.25 -5.58 1.31
C ILE A 90 -2.71 -5.38 1.68
N ASP A 91 -3.09 -4.12 1.88
CA ASP A 91 -4.48 -3.70 2.11
C ASP A 91 -5.19 -3.55 0.76
N THR A 92 -5.91 -4.60 0.36
CA THR A 92 -6.71 -4.56 -0.86
C THR A 92 -7.86 -5.56 -0.85
N MET A 93 -9.01 -5.09 -1.36
CA MET A 93 -10.16 -5.94 -1.67
C MET A 93 -10.20 -6.35 -3.17
N LYS A 94 -9.17 -5.99 -3.95
CA LYS A 94 -9.16 -6.17 -5.42
C LYS A 94 -8.31 -7.40 -5.77
N PRO A 95 -8.90 -8.52 -6.27
CA PRO A 95 -8.16 -9.74 -6.56
C PRO A 95 -6.98 -9.53 -7.52
N ASP A 96 -7.15 -8.69 -8.55
CA ASP A 96 -6.08 -8.41 -9.53
C ASP A 96 -4.88 -7.69 -8.89
N VAL A 97 -5.14 -6.80 -7.92
CA VAL A 97 -4.10 -6.09 -7.18
C VAL A 97 -3.42 -7.05 -6.21
N ALA A 98 -4.21 -7.89 -5.53
CA ALA A 98 -3.67 -8.91 -4.63
C ALA A 98 -2.77 -9.91 -5.36
N ALA A 99 -3.20 -10.41 -6.53
CA ALA A 99 -2.42 -11.32 -7.35
C ALA A 99 -1.09 -10.70 -7.79
N ALA A 100 -1.11 -9.43 -8.24
CA ALA A 100 0.11 -8.73 -8.63
C ALA A 100 1.06 -8.50 -7.43
N ALA A 101 0.52 -8.15 -6.26
CA ALA A 101 1.32 -7.95 -5.05
C ALA A 101 1.95 -9.25 -4.53
N VAL A 102 1.20 -10.35 -4.53
CA VAL A 102 1.73 -11.67 -4.15
C VAL A 102 2.83 -12.11 -5.11
N ALA A 103 2.65 -11.89 -6.42
CA ALA A 103 3.69 -12.16 -7.42
C ALA A 103 4.96 -11.31 -7.19
N ALA A 104 4.82 -10.11 -6.62
CA ALA A 104 5.94 -9.24 -6.25
C ALA A 104 6.60 -9.62 -4.90
N GLY A 105 6.02 -10.55 -4.14
CA GLY A 105 6.56 -11.06 -2.88
C GLY A 105 5.80 -10.67 -1.62
N ALA A 106 4.59 -10.09 -1.72
CA ALA A 106 3.74 -9.89 -0.55
C ALA A 106 3.33 -11.24 0.07
N ALA A 107 3.38 -11.32 1.40
CA ALA A 107 3.12 -12.54 2.18
C ALA A 107 1.70 -12.60 2.74
N ILE A 108 1.06 -11.45 2.95
CA ILE A 108 -0.26 -11.35 3.59
C ILE A 108 -1.18 -10.51 2.70
N ILE A 109 -2.44 -10.95 2.56
CA ILE A 109 -3.53 -10.17 1.97
C ILE A 109 -4.44 -9.72 3.11
N ASN A 110 -4.50 -8.42 3.36
CA ASN A 110 -5.40 -7.79 4.33
C ASN A 110 -6.67 -7.34 3.59
N ASP A 111 -7.67 -8.23 3.54
CA ASP A 111 -8.96 -7.97 2.88
C ASP A 111 -10.04 -7.60 3.91
N VAL A 112 -10.30 -6.29 4.03
CA VAL A 112 -11.31 -5.72 4.95
C VAL A 112 -12.75 -5.78 4.40
N SER A 113 -13.00 -6.45 3.27
CA SER A 113 -14.34 -6.54 2.66
C SER A 113 -15.38 -7.29 3.48
N ARG A 114 -14.93 -8.04 4.50
CA ARG A 114 -15.78 -8.78 5.42
C ARG A 114 -15.43 -8.35 6.84
N PRO A 115 -16.16 -7.39 7.43
CA PRO A 115 -16.04 -7.18 8.87
C PRO A 115 -16.42 -8.48 9.58
N ALA A 116 -15.64 -8.82 10.61
CA ALA A 116 -15.91 -9.95 11.49
C ALA A 116 -17.26 -9.82 12.21
#